data_AF-A0A822BPM5-F1
#
_entry.id   AF-A0A822BPM5-F1
#
_cell.length_a   1.000
_cell.length_b   1.000
_cell.length_c   1.000
_cell.angle_alpha   90.00
_cell.angle_beta   90.00
_cell.angle_gamma   90.00
#
_symmetry.space_group_name_H-M   'P 1'
#
loop_
_entity.id
_entity.type
_entity.pdbx_description
1 polymer ?
#
loop_
_entity_poly.entity_id
_entity_poly.type
_entity_poly.pdbx_seq_one_letter_code
_entity_poly.pdbx_strand_id
1 'polypeptide(L)' 'WNYTSAKQTRTSAHAGVVSEYGGGGFVQLFTRNANTTIEILRELQRNSWINRGTRAIFFDVIVYNPNINLFCHIR' A
#
# COMPACT_ATOMS: atom_id res chain seq x y z
N TRP A 1 -0.94 0.18 -14.74
CA TRP A 1 -1.65 0.03 -13.45
C TRP A 1 -2.76 -1.00 -13.61
N ASN A 2 -2.50 -2.26 -13.30
CA ASN A 2 -3.46 -3.35 -13.48
C ASN A 2 -4.04 -3.78 -12.14
N TYR A 3 -5.32 -4.11 -12.12
CA TYR A 3 -5.98 -4.63 -10.92
C TYR A 3 -5.37 -5.98 -10.52
N THR A 4 -5.11 -6.13 -9.22
CA THR A 4 -4.58 -7.35 -8.62
C THR A 4 -5.60 -7.90 -7.64
N SER A 5 -5.91 -9.20 -7.73
CA SER A 5 -6.87 -9.85 -6.84
C SER A 5 -6.29 -10.07 -5.44
N ALA A 6 -7.15 -10.19 -4.43
CA ALA A 6 -6.76 -10.48 -3.04
C ALA A 6 -5.89 -11.76 -2.91
N LYS A 7 -6.14 -12.77 -3.74
CA LYS A 7 -5.33 -14.00 -3.79
C LYS A 7 -3.90 -13.74 -4.27
N GLN A 8 -3.74 -12.83 -5.22
CA GLN A 8 -2.43 -12.46 -5.77
C GLN A 8 -1.65 -11.53 -4.83
N THR A 9 -2.33 -10.56 -4.20
CA THR A 9 -1.73 -9.69 -3.18
C THR A 9 -1.48 -10.41 -1.85
N ARG A 10 -2.10 -11.58 -1.65
CA ARG A 10 -2.08 -12.36 -0.39
C ARG A 10 -2.54 -11.52 0.82
N THR A 11 -3.44 -10.57 0.57
CA THR A 11 -3.96 -9.66 1.58
C THR A 11 -5.42 -10.02 1.88
N SER A 12 -5.79 -10.01 3.16
CA SER A 12 -7.18 -10.18 3.59
C SER A 12 -8.00 -8.90 3.43
N ALA A 13 -9.31 -8.99 3.63
CA ALA A 13 -10.11 -7.78 3.75
C ALA A 13 -9.72 -6.94 4.97
N HIS A 14 -9.98 -5.64 4.91
CA HIS A 14 -9.75 -4.66 5.95
C HIS A 14 -11.07 -3.96 6.29
N ALA A 15 -11.48 -4.05 7.55
CA ALA A 15 -12.64 -3.34 8.06
C ALA A 15 -12.25 -1.87 8.36
N GLY A 16 -12.70 -0.95 7.51
CA GLY A 16 -12.58 0.48 7.74
C GLY A 16 -13.76 1.03 8.53
N VAL A 17 -13.72 2.34 8.79
CA VAL A 17 -14.77 3.03 9.58
C VAL A 17 -16.13 3.03 8.88
N VAL A 18 -16.14 3.16 7.54
CA VAL A 18 -17.37 3.29 6.74
C VAL A 18 -17.77 1.98 6.06
N SER A 19 -16.79 1.16 5.67
CA SER A 19 -17.00 -0.06 4.89
C SER A 19 -15.87 -1.05 5.12
N GLU A 20 -16.13 -2.30 4.79
CA GLU A 20 -15.08 -3.29 4.56
C GLU A 20 -14.48 -3.12 3.16
N TYR A 21 -13.18 -3.29 3.04
CA TYR A 21 -12.42 -3.21 1.80
C TYR A 21 -11.71 -4.54 1.56
N GLY A 22 -11.93 -5.17 0.40
CA GLY A 22 -11.23 -6.41 0.06
C GLY A 22 -9.72 -6.20 -0.11
N GLY A 23 -8.92 -7.28 0.00
CA GLY A 23 -7.45 -7.21 -0.13
C GLY A 23 -6.92 -7.04 -1.56
N GLY A 24 -7.79 -6.81 -2.54
CA GLY A 24 -7.41 -6.57 -3.94
C GLY A 24 -7.35 -5.08 -4.26
N GLY A 25 -6.74 -4.73 -5.39
CA GLY A 25 -6.67 -3.34 -5.83
C GLY A 25 -5.55 -3.07 -6.81
N PHE A 26 -5.27 -1.79 -7.00
CA PHE A 26 -4.06 -1.33 -7.67
C PHE A 26 -2.97 -1.22 -6.61
N VAL A 27 -1.83 -1.87 -6.82
CA VAL A 27 -0.76 -1.97 -5.82
C VAL A 27 0.55 -1.44 -6.42
N GLN A 28 1.27 -0.63 -5.64
CA GLN A 28 2.64 -0.21 -5.94
C GLN A 28 3.54 -0.63 -4.79
N LEU A 29 4.64 -1.31 -5.10
CA LEU A 29 5.69 -1.61 -4.14
C LEU A 29 6.74 -0.50 -4.14
N PHE A 30 7.06 0.02 -2.97
CA PHE A 30 8.16 0.97 -2.79
C PHE A 30 9.46 0.24 -2.51
N THR A 31 10.56 0.97 -2.66
CA THR A 31 11.91 0.44 -2.41
C THR A 31 12.50 1.06 -1.16
N ARG A 32 13.57 0.44 -0.62
CA ARG A 32 14.32 1.04 0.50
C ARG A 32 15.11 2.28 0.09
N ASN A 33 15.29 2.52 -1.21
CA ASN A 33 15.96 3.71 -1.71
C ASN A 33 14.97 4.88 -1.75
N ALA A 34 15.30 5.95 -1.03
CA ALA A 34 14.43 7.13 -0.95
C ALA A 34 14.25 7.82 -2.31
N ASN A 35 15.32 7.96 -3.10
CA ASN A 35 15.27 8.65 -4.40
C ASN A 35 14.39 7.89 -5.39
N THR A 36 14.57 6.57 -5.49
CA THR A 36 13.73 5.71 -6.35
C THR A 36 12.26 5.77 -5.91
N THR A 37 12.00 5.75 -4.61
CA THR A 37 10.62 5.86 -4.08
C THR A 37 10.00 7.22 -4.40
N ILE A 38 10.76 8.31 -4.30
CA ILE A 38 10.32 9.66 -4.69
C ILE A 38 9.99 9.71 -6.18
N GLU A 39 10.78 9.08 -7.03
CA GLU A 39 10.52 9.01 -8.48
C GLU A 39 9.23 8.24 -8.79
N ILE A 40 9.02 7.08 -8.13
CA ILE A 40 7.78 6.30 -8.24
C ILE A 40 6.58 7.16 -7.81
N LEU A 41 6.68 7.85 -6.67
CA LEU A 41 5.58 8.72 -6.18
C LEU A 41 5.25 9.84 -7.18
N ARG A 42 6.26 10.47 -7.78
CA ARG A 42 6.06 11.48 -8.83
C ARG A 42 5.37 10.89 -10.06
N GLU A 43 5.72 9.67 -10.44
CA GLU A 43 5.06 8.96 -11.55
C GLU A 43 3.59 8.66 -11.24
N LEU A 44 3.29 8.13 -10.04
CA LEU A 44 1.91 7.88 -9.59
C LEU A 44 1.07 9.16 -9.59
N GLN A 45 1.64 10.27 -9.12
CA GLN A 45 0.98 11.57 -9.10
C GLN A 45 0.69 12.06 -10.53
N ARG A 46 1.69 12.04 -11.42
CA ARG A 46 1.53 12.46 -12.82
C ARG A 46 0.45 11.66 -13.55
N ASN A 47 0.36 10.36 -13.27
CA ASN A 47 -0.61 9.46 -13.89
C ASN A 47 -1.98 9.45 -13.21
N SER A 48 -2.23 10.33 -12.23
CA SER A 48 -3.49 10.38 -11.47
C SER A 48 -3.90 9.00 -10.93
N TRP A 49 -2.93 8.29 -10.35
CA TRP A 49 -3.18 6.96 -9.76
C TRP A 49 -4.24 7.04 -8.66
N ILE A 50 -4.26 8.16 -7.92
CA ILE A 50 -5.38 8.59 -7.10
C ILE A 50 -6.28 9.45 -7.99
N ASN A 51 -7.53 9.00 -8.18
CA ASN A 51 -8.52 9.68 -9.00
C ASN A 51 -9.87 9.77 -8.27
N ARG A 52 -10.88 10.35 -8.93
CA ARG A 52 -12.23 10.52 -8.36
C ARG A 52 -12.92 9.21 -7.97
N GLY A 53 -12.50 8.09 -8.55
CA GLY A 53 -13.00 6.75 -8.24
C GLY A 53 -12.32 6.09 -7.04
N THR A 54 -11.18 6.60 -6.57
CA THR A 54 -10.47 6.05 -5.41
C THR A 54 -11.34 6.16 -4.16
N ARG A 55 -11.53 5.03 -3.45
CA ARG A 55 -12.36 4.96 -2.23
C ARG A 55 -11.56 4.87 -0.94
N ALA A 56 -10.40 4.21 -0.99
CA ALA A 56 -9.45 4.09 0.11
C ALA A 56 -8.05 3.89 -0.45
N ILE A 57 -7.04 4.29 0.32
CA ILE A 57 -5.63 4.04 0.05
C ILE A 57 -5.05 3.42 1.32
N PHE A 58 -4.34 2.30 1.16
CA PHE A 58 -3.62 1.64 2.25
C PHE A 58 -2.12 1.80 2.02
N PHE A 59 -1.39 2.07 3.10
CA PHE A 59 0.06 2.17 3.09
C PHE A 59 0.61 1.27 4.19
N ASP A 60 1.22 0.15 3.78
CA ASP A 60 1.66 -0.89 4.71
C ASP A 60 3.18 -0.92 4.81
N VAL A 61 3.67 -0.84 6.05
CA VAL A 61 5.10 -0.99 6.35
C VAL A 61 5.27 -1.84 7.60
N ILE A 62 6.27 -2.72 7.56
CA ILE A 62 6.73 -3.44 8.74
C ILE A 62 8.09 -2.88 9.14
N VAL A 63 8.21 -2.45 10.38
CA VAL A 63 9.48 -2.01 10.98
C VAL A 63 9.92 -3.02 12.03
N TYR A 64 11.22 -3.24 12.13
CA TYR A 64 11.82 -4.18 13.09
C TYR A 64 12.81 -3.44 13.99
N ASN A 65 12.65 -3.61 15.30
CA ASN A 65 13.58 -3.12 16.32
C ASN A 65 14.38 -4.30 16.89
N PRO A 66 15.67 -4.46 16.53
CA PRO A 66 16.50 -5.57 17.00
C PRO A 66 16.84 -5.48 18.50
N ASN A 67 16.82 -4.29 19.11
CA ASN A 67 17.23 -4.12 20.52
C ASN A 67 16.27 -4.81 21.49
N ILE A 68 15.00 -4.93 21.11
CA ILE A 68 13.94 -5.56 21.91
C ILE A 68 13.23 -6.70 21.16
N ASN A 69 13.78 -7.12 20.01
CA ASN A 69 13.21 -8.15 19.14
C ASN A 69 11.70 -7.91 18.82
N LEU A 70 11.36 -6.68 18.42
CA LEU A 70 9.96 -6.29 18.19
C LEU A 70 9.72 -5.96 16.71
N PHE A 71 8.67 -6.55 16.15
CA PHE A 71 8.11 -6.17 14.85
C PHE A 71 6.87 -5.30 15.07
N CYS A 72 6.79 -4.18 14.36
CA CYS A 72 5.62 -3.31 14.33
C CYS A 72 5.10 -3.23 12.90
N HIS A 73 3.84 -3.58 12.71
CA HIS A 73 3.11 -3.44 11.46
C HIS A 73 2.30 -2.15 11.50
N ILE A 74 2.56 -1.26 10.54
CA ILE A 74 1.91 0.04 10.41
C ILE A 74 1.02 -0.01 9.16
N ARG A 75 -0.26 0.34 9.32
CA ARG A 75 -1.26 0.52 8.28
C ARG A 75 -2.09 1.76 8.59
#